data_AF-A0A060Y1G3-F1
#
_entry.id   AF-A0A060Y1G3-F1
#
_cell.length_a   1.000
_cell.length_b   1.000
_cell.length_c   1.000
_cell.angle_alpha   90.00
_cell.angle_beta   90.00
_cell.angle_gamma   90.00
#
_symmetry.space_group_name_H-M   'P 1'
#
loop_
_entity.id
_entity.type
_entity.pdbx_description
1 polymer ?
#
loop_
_entity_poly.entity_id
_entity_poly.type
_entity_poly.pdbx_seq_one_letter_code
_entity_poly.pdbx_strand_id
1 'polypeptide(L)'
;MPLGLGRRKKASPLVENEEAEPIRAGLNVPGMDGLDGGGVGLGEGTTQEGLPPPPTSLRPRLIFHTQLAHGSPTGRIEGFSNVRELYTKIGEAFGIAPPEVMFCTLNTHKVDMDKLLGGQIGLEDFIFAHIKGQRKEVEVFKGEDALGLTITDNGAGYAFIKVGMVTG
;
A
#
# COMPACT_ATOMS: atom_id res chain seq x y z
N MET A 1 2.11 6.35 56.14
CA MET A 1 1.30 7.51 55.70
C MET A 1 1.98 8.76 56.25
N PRO A 2 2.22 9.82 55.44
CA PRO A 2 1.15 10.56 54.79
C PRO A 2 1.26 10.67 53.27
N LEU A 3 0.13 11.07 52.70
CA LEU A 3 -0.26 11.13 51.30
C LEU A 3 0.08 12.52 50.73
N GLY A 4 0.67 12.57 49.53
CA GLY A 4 0.84 13.81 48.76
C GLY A 4 0.01 13.77 47.47
N LEU A 5 -1.18 14.37 47.50
CA LEU A 5 -2.05 14.57 46.32
C LEU A 5 -1.54 15.74 45.47
N GLY A 6 -1.13 15.46 44.22
CA GLY A 6 -0.69 16.43 43.23
C GLY A 6 -1.59 16.50 41.98
N ARG A 7 -2.73 17.19 42.12
CA ARG A 7 -3.42 18.05 41.13
C ARG A 7 -3.37 17.70 39.63
N ARG A 8 -4.50 17.16 39.12
CA ARG A 8 -4.91 17.16 37.70
C ARG A 8 -5.08 18.59 37.19
N LYS A 9 -4.53 18.91 36.01
CA LYS A 9 -4.92 20.08 35.21
C LYS A 9 -5.89 19.63 34.11
N LYS A 10 -7.07 20.25 34.12
CA LYS A 10 -8.15 20.09 33.15
C LYS A 10 -7.76 20.79 31.84
N ALA A 11 -8.04 20.13 30.71
CA ALA A 11 -8.07 20.76 29.40
C ALA A 11 -9.38 21.55 29.23
N SER A 12 -9.31 22.70 28.56
CA SER A 12 -10.45 23.53 28.18
C SER A 12 -11.04 23.08 26.84
N PRO A 13 -12.33 23.38 26.55
CA PRO A 13 -13.16 22.59 25.63
C PRO A 13 -13.30 23.15 24.21
N LEU A 14 -13.62 22.21 23.30
CA LEU A 14 -14.51 22.27 22.14
C LEU A 14 -14.80 23.62 21.47
N VAL A 15 -14.44 23.70 20.19
CA VAL A 15 -15.16 24.52 19.20
C VAL A 15 -15.55 23.60 18.05
N GLU A 16 -16.83 23.22 18.03
CA GLU A 16 -17.56 22.81 16.83
C GLU A 16 -18.00 24.06 16.08
N ASN A 17 -18.09 23.98 14.75
CA ASN A 17 -18.88 24.79 13.80
C ASN A 17 -18.13 24.79 12.45
N GLU A 18 -18.73 24.71 11.28
CA GLU A 18 -20.02 24.28 10.78
C GLU A 18 -19.80 24.26 9.24
N GLU A 19 -20.65 23.55 8.52
CA GLU A 19 -20.59 23.34 7.07
C GLU A 19 -20.42 24.61 6.23
N ALA A 20 -19.65 24.51 5.14
CA ALA A 20 -19.76 25.42 4.00
C ALA A 20 -19.59 24.62 2.69
N GLU A 21 -20.71 24.39 2.01
CA GLU A 21 -20.73 23.88 0.63
C GLU A 21 -20.17 24.93 -0.37
N PRO A 22 -19.59 24.51 -1.51
CA PRO A 22 -19.10 25.42 -2.52
C PRO A 22 -20.20 25.84 -3.50
N ILE A 23 -20.65 27.10 -3.41
CA ILE A 23 -21.52 27.71 -4.43
C ILE A 23 -20.71 28.02 -5.68
N ARG A 24 -21.08 27.36 -6.79
CA ARG A 24 -20.67 27.67 -8.16
C ARG A 24 -21.39 28.94 -8.65
N ALA A 25 -20.63 29.98 -8.99
CA ALA A 25 -21.03 31.06 -9.90
C ALA A 25 -19.72 31.66 -10.45
N GLY A 26 -19.45 31.76 -11.76
CA GLY A 26 -20.35 32.12 -12.84
C GLY A 26 -20.08 33.58 -13.24
N LEU A 27 -18.90 33.89 -13.77
CA LEU A 27 -18.58 35.21 -14.34
C LEU A 27 -18.59 35.10 -15.87
N ASN A 28 -19.79 35.30 -16.42
CA ASN A 28 -20.03 35.60 -17.82
C ASN A 28 -20.00 37.14 -17.97
N VAL A 29 -19.10 37.67 -18.80
CA VAL A 29 -19.14 39.08 -19.24
C VAL A 29 -19.42 39.11 -20.74
N PRO A 30 -20.50 39.77 -21.19
CA PRO A 30 -20.95 39.78 -22.58
C PRO A 30 -20.32 40.91 -23.42
N GLY A 31 -20.16 40.65 -24.71
CA GLY A 31 -20.13 41.70 -25.75
C GLY A 31 -18.92 41.69 -26.68
N MET A 32 -19.03 40.98 -27.81
CA MET A 32 -18.78 41.56 -29.13
C MET A 32 -19.34 40.61 -30.21
N ASP A 33 -20.38 41.06 -30.90
CA ASP A 33 -21.01 40.38 -32.03
C ASP A 33 -20.13 40.42 -33.31
N GLY A 34 -20.15 39.29 -34.03
CA GLY A 34 -20.18 39.26 -35.51
C GLY A 34 -18.85 39.22 -36.25
N LEU A 35 -18.54 38.08 -36.89
CA LEU A 35 -18.58 37.87 -38.35
C LEU A 35 -17.84 36.56 -38.76
N ASP A 36 -18.61 35.68 -39.39
CA ASP A 36 -18.32 34.84 -40.57
C ASP A 36 -17.09 33.91 -40.66
N GLY A 37 -17.37 32.63 -40.97
CA GLY A 37 -16.77 31.97 -42.13
C GLY A 37 -15.44 31.21 -41.95
N GLY A 38 -15.56 29.88 -41.80
CA GLY A 38 -14.71 28.84 -42.39
C GLY A 38 -13.18 29.00 -42.44
N GLY A 39 -12.46 28.13 -41.72
CA GLY A 39 -11.03 27.93 -41.96
C GLY A 39 -10.40 26.90 -41.04
N VAL A 40 -9.99 25.78 -41.63
CA VAL A 40 -9.09 24.78 -41.04
C VAL A 40 -7.83 25.44 -40.48
N GLY A 41 -7.54 25.22 -39.19
CA GLY A 41 -6.35 25.74 -38.53
C GLY A 41 -5.83 24.75 -37.50
N LEU A 42 -4.67 24.17 -37.78
CA LEU A 42 -3.85 23.39 -36.86
C LEU A 42 -3.45 24.29 -35.68
N GLY A 43 -4.05 24.09 -34.52
CA GLY A 43 -3.74 24.79 -33.28
C GLY A 43 -2.84 23.93 -32.39
N GLU A 44 -1.57 24.31 -32.31
CA GLU A 44 -0.56 23.89 -31.34
C GLU A 44 -1.13 23.85 -29.92
N GLY A 45 -1.31 22.63 -29.39
CA GLY A 45 -1.58 22.42 -27.98
C GLY A 45 -0.29 22.61 -27.20
N THR A 46 -0.14 23.76 -26.55
CA THR A 46 0.88 24.01 -25.53
C THR A 46 0.78 22.97 -24.42
N THR A 47 1.68 21.98 -24.46
CA THR A 47 1.93 21.07 -23.34
C THR A 47 2.49 21.88 -22.19
N GLN A 48 1.74 22.02 -21.10
CA GLN A 48 2.29 22.49 -19.84
C GLN A 48 3.33 21.46 -19.37
N GLU A 49 4.61 21.74 -19.61
CA GLU A 49 5.72 21.01 -19.00
C GLU A 49 5.68 21.24 -17.49
N GLY A 50 5.08 20.28 -16.78
CA GLY A 50 5.28 20.16 -15.34
C GLY A 50 6.77 19.99 -15.06
N LEU A 51 7.27 20.68 -14.04
CA LEU A 51 8.66 20.61 -13.59
C LEU A 51 9.17 19.16 -13.59
N PRO A 52 10.37 18.90 -14.14
CA PRO A 52 10.91 17.56 -14.20
C PRO A 52 11.00 16.99 -12.77
N PRO A 53 10.67 15.69 -12.59
CA PRO A 53 10.75 15.07 -11.28
C PRO A 53 12.17 15.21 -10.73
N PRO A 54 12.33 15.53 -9.43
CA PRO A 54 13.64 15.78 -8.86
C PRO A 54 14.56 14.57 -9.07
N PRO A 55 15.85 14.83 -9.33
CA PRO A 55 16.84 13.79 -9.60
C PRO A 55 16.88 12.80 -8.43
N THR A 56 17.04 11.52 -8.76
CA THR A 56 16.97 10.39 -7.82
C THR A 56 17.93 10.53 -6.63
N SER A 57 18.99 11.33 -6.78
CA SER A 57 19.99 11.62 -5.74
C SER A 57 19.48 12.45 -4.56
N LEU A 58 18.36 13.18 -4.72
CA LEU A 58 17.81 14.04 -3.67
C LEU A 58 16.67 13.37 -2.88
N ARG A 59 16.24 12.16 -3.27
CA ARG A 59 15.15 11.45 -2.59
C ARG A 59 15.69 10.72 -1.37
N PRO A 60 15.01 10.81 -0.20
CA PRO A 60 15.36 10.01 0.97
C PRO A 60 15.37 8.51 0.62
N ARG A 61 16.44 7.82 1.01
CA ARG A 61 16.55 6.37 0.80
C ARG A 61 15.67 5.67 1.84
N LEU A 62 14.61 5.02 1.36
CA LEU A 62 13.74 4.19 2.20
C LEU A 62 14.42 2.84 2.42
N ILE A 63 14.86 2.60 3.65
CA ILE A 63 15.53 1.38 4.07
C ILE A 63 14.58 0.61 4.98
N PHE A 64 14.33 -0.64 4.65
CA PHE A 64 13.50 -1.54 5.43
C PHE A 64 14.34 -2.71 5.95
N HIS A 65 13.90 -3.25 7.09
CA HIS A 65 14.47 -4.46 7.67
C HIS A 65 13.61 -5.66 7.31
N THR A 66 14.25 -6.79 7.06
CA THR A 66 13.54 -8.01 6.68
C THR A 66 14.14 -9.26 7.28
N GLN A 67 13.32 -10.28 7.48
CA GLN A 67 13.72 -11.65 7.84
C GLN A 67 12.87 -12.64 7.06
N LEU A 68 13.40 -13.85 6.87
CA LEU A 68 12.58 -14.99 6.47
C LEU A 68 11.71 -15.41 7.65
N ALA A 69 10.43 -15.66 7.41
CA ALA A 69 9.46 -15.97 8.46
C ALA A 69 9.78 -17.27 9.24
N HIS A 70 10.50 -18.21 8.63
CA HIS A 70 10.97 -19.44 9.27
C HIS A 70 12.25 -19.25 10.10
N GLY A 71 12.79 -18.03 10.16
CA GLY A 71 14.00 -17.67 10.87
C GLY A 71 15.19 -17.43 9.94
N SER A 72 15.76 -16.23 10.03
CA SER A 72 17.02 -15.85 9.37
C SER A 72 17.68 -14.71 10.15
N PRO A 73 18.96 -14.39 9.87
CA PRO A 73 19.51 -13.09 10.20
C PRO A 73 18.68 -11.95 9.60
N THR A 74 18.79 -10.74 10.15
CA THR A 74 18.11 -9.56 9.62
C THR A 74 18.82 -9.03 8.37
N GLY A 75 18.10 -8.99 7.26
CA GLY A 75 18.50 -8.32 6.02
C GLY A 75 18.08 -6.84 6.01
N ARG A 76 18.73 -6.05 5.15
CA ARG A 76 18.38 -4.66 4.86
C ARG A 76 18.12 -4.53 3.37
N ILE A 77 16.98 -3.96 3.02
CA ILE A 77 16.53 -3.81 1.63
C ILE A 77 16.07 -2.39 1.37
N GLU A 78 16.26 -1.92 0.14
CA GLU A 78 15.92 -0.58 -0.31
C GLU A 78 15.83 -0.53 -1.84
N GLY A 79 15.31 0.58 -2.38
CA GLY A 79 15.30 0.82 -3.83
C GLY A 79 14.31 -0.06 -4.59
N PHE A 80 13.15 -0.35 -4.00
CA PHE A 80 12.02 -0.98 -4.67
C PHE A 80 10.84 -0.01 -4.76
N SER A 81 10.09 -0.10 -5.84
CA SER A 81 8.90 0.74 -6.13
C SER A 81 7.60 -0.08 -6.22
N ASN A 82 7.72 -1.40 -6.28
CA ASN A 82 6.61 -2.34 -6.41
C ASN A 82 6.94 -3.67 -5.73
N VAL A 83 5.93 -4.53 -5.58
CA VAL A 83 6.05 -5.81 -4.87
C VAL A 83 7.01 -6.79 -5.57
N ARG A 84 7.06 -6.76 -6.91
CA ARG A 84 7.99 -7.60 -7.68
C ARG A 84 9.44 -7.23 -7.36
N GLU A 85 9.77 -5.95 -7.35
CA GLU A 85 11.10 -5.45 -6.96
C GLU A 85 11.40 -5.73 -5.49
N LEU A 86 10.40 -5.62 -4.60
CA LEU A 86 10.53 -5.99 -3.19
C LEU A 86 10.98 -7.45 -3.05
N TYR A 87 10.33 -8.38 -3.75
CA TYR A 87 10.71 -9.80 -3.72
C TYR A 87 12.09 -10.06 -4.32
N THR A 88 12.47 -9.31 -5.36
CA THR A 88 13.84 -9.34 -5.87
C THR A 88 14.85 -8.89 -4.82
N LYS A 89 14.59 -7.80 -4.11
CA LYS A 89 15.49 -7.30 -3.05
C LYS A 89 15.59 -8.24 -1.85
N ILE A 90 14.49 -8.89 -1.46
CA ILE A 90 14.51 -9.95 -0.45
C ILE A 90 15.33 -11.14 -0.95
N GLY A 91 15.14 -11.55 -2.21
CA GLY A 91 15.92 -12.62 -2.83
C GLY A 91 17.42 -12.36 -2.83
N GLU A 92 17.84 -11.15 -3.23
CA GLU A 92 19.23 -10.70 -3.16
C GLU A 92 19.79 -10.73 -1.72
N ALA A 93 19.01 -10.28 -0.74
CA ALA A 93 19.44 -10.22 0.66
C ALA A 93 19.66 -11.60 1.31
N PHE A 94 18.93 -12.63 0.85
CA PHE A 94 18.96 -13.97 1.45
C PHE A 94 19.52 -15.06 0.52
N GLY A 95 19.93 -14.71 -0.70
CA GLY A 95 20.45 -15.67 -1.67
C GLY A 95 19.40 -16.67 -2.18
N ILE A 96 18.14 -16.25 -2.27
CA ILE A 96 17.02 -17.08 -2.76
C ILE A 96 16.46 -16.51 -4.06
N ALA A 97 15.90 -17.35 -4.92
CA ALA A 97 15.26 -16.88 -6.14
C ALA A 97 13.98 -16.09 -5.79
N PRO A 98 13.68 -14.96 -6.47
CA PRO A 98 12.47 -14.19 -6.19
C PRO A 98 11.16 -14.99 -6.20
N PRO A 99 10.97 -15.99 -7.10
CA PRO A 99 9.79 -16.84 -7.08
C PRO A 99 9.66 -17.74 -5.83
N GLU A 100 10.70 -17.88 -5.00
CA GLU A 100 10.59 -18.61 -3.73
C GLU A 100 9.85 -17.82 -2.67
N VAL A 101 9.78 -16.49 -2.79
CA VAL A 101 9.00 -15.63 -1.89
C VAL A 101 7.52 -15.71 -2.27
N MET A 102 6.70 -16.22 -1.36
CA MET A 102 5.26 -16.41 -1.55
C MET A 102 4.49 -15.12 -1.20
N PHE A 103 4.67 -14.60 0.01
CA PHE A 103 4.03 -13.37 0.46
C PHE A 103 4.81 -12.75 1.61
N CYS A 104 4.44 -11.54 2.01
CA CYS A 104 5.03 -10.86 3.16
C CYS A 104 3.98 -10.51 4.20
N THR A 105 4.36 -10.63 5.48
CA THR A 105 3.63 -10.05 6.60
C THR A 105 4.46 -8.92 7.22
N LEU A 106 3.78 -7.93 7.79
CA LEU A 106 4.40 -6.78 8.44
C LEU A 106 4.39 -6.97 9.96
N ASN A 107 5.54 -6.80 10.59
CA ASN A 107 5.76 -6.83 12.04
C ASN A 107 5.43 -8.17 12.74
N THR A 108 5.24 -9.26 11.99
CA THR A 108 5.03 -10.59 12.52
C THR A 108 5.59 -11.66 11.58
N HIS A 109 6.30 -12.64 12.12
CA HIS A 109 6.75 -13.83 11.37
C HIS A 109 5.63 -14.88 11.24
N LYS A 110 4.52 -14.73 11.97
CA LYS A 110 3.40 -15.66 11.90
C LYS A 110 2.62 -15.43 10.61
N VAL A 111 1.94 -16.47 10.15
CA VAL A 111 0.97 -16.38 9.06
C VAL A 111 -0.29 -15.70 9.61
N ASP A 112 -0.26 -14.37 9.59
CA ASP A 112 -1.34 -13.50 10.06
C ASP A 112 -1.84 -12.66 8.88
N MET A 113 -3.07 -12.96 8.45
CA MET A 113 -3.67 -12.39 7.24
C MET A 113 -4.14 -10.94 7.44
N ASP A 114 -4.28 -10.49 8.70
CA ASP A 114 -4.55 -9.09 9.05
C ASP A 114 -3.28 -8.24 8.94
N LYS A 115 -2.10 -8.88 9.02
CA LYS A 115 -0.79 -8.26 8.85
C LYS A 115 -0.17 -8.52 7.48
N LEU A 116 -0.95 -9.04 6.53
CA LEU A 116 -0.50 -9.25 5.16
C LEU A 116 -0.14 -7.91 4.51
N LEU A 117 0.97 -7.89 3.76
CA LEU A 117 1.36 -6.73 2.96
C LEU A 117 0.26 -6.40 1.94
N GLY A 118 -0.45 -5.29 2.16
CA GLY A 118 -1.61 -4.87 1.34
C GLY A 118 -1.35 -3.70 0.38
N GLY A 119 -0.10 -3.25 0.23
CA GLY A 119 0.29 -2.15 -0.67
C GLY A 119 0.84 -0.91 0.03
N GLN A 120 0.64 -0.79 1.34
CA GLN A 120 1.29 0.23 2.17
C GLN A 120 2.31 -0.43 3.11
N ILE A 121 3.45 0.25 3.29
CA ILE A 121 4.52 -0.16 4.20
C ILE A 121 4.91 1.09 4.99
N GLY A 122 4.79 1.03 6.32
CA GLY A 122 5.28 2.07 7.21
C GLY A 122 6.80 2.13 7.21
N LEU A 123 7.37 3.32 7.40
CA LEU A 123 8.82 3.55 7.36
C LEU A 123 9.61 2.70 8.37
N GLU A 124 8.97 2.33 9.48
CA GLU A 124 9.55 1.53 10.56
C GLU A 124 9.08 0.07 10.55
N ASP A 125 8.28 -0.33 9.55
CA ASP A 125 7.76 -1.68 9.47
C ASP A 125 8.88 -2.69 9.22
N PHE A 126 8.77 -3.83 9.91
CA PHE A 126 9.63 -4.97 9.72
C PHE A 126 8.94 -5.97 8.77
N ILE A 127 9.63 -6.35 7.69
CA ILE A 127 9.06 -7.21 6.65
C ILE A 127 9.46 -8.66 6.88
N PHE A 128 8.49 -9.54 7.13
CA PHE A 128 8.70 -10.97 7.20
C PHE A 128 8.32 -11.64 5.88
N ALA A 129 9.29 -12.25 5.21
CA ALA A 129 9.09 -12.94 3.94
C ALA A 129 8.77 -14.42 4.18
N HIS A 130 7.58 -14.85 3.75
CA HIS A 130 7.18 -16.25 3.75
C HIS A 130 7.60 -16.87 2.42
N ILE A 131 8.38 -17.93 2.48
CA ILE A 131 8.83 -18.65 1.29
C ILE A 131 8.01 -19.92 1.06
N LYS A 132 8.14 -20.53 -0.11
CA LYS A 132 7.53 -21.81 -0.41
C LYS A 132 7.91 -22.84 0.66
N GLY A 133 6.88 -23.42 1.25
CA GLY A 133 7.02 -24.55 2.18
C GLY A 133 6.80 -25.89 1.46
N GLN A 134 6.45 -26.89 2.24
CA GLN A 134 6.12 -28.21 1.73
C GLN A 134 4.83 -28.17 0.88
N ARG A 135 4.87 -28.79 -0.30
CA ARG A 135 3.67 -29.01 -1.12
C ARG A 135 2.70 -29.94 -0.39
N LYS A 136 1.43 -29.53 -0.31
CA LYS A 136 0.34 -30.33 0.25
C LYS A 136 -0.74 -30.54 -0.80
N GLU A 137 -1.20 -31.77 -0.92
CA GLU A 137 -2.37 -32.14 -1.72
C GLU A 137 -3.49 -32.50 -0.77
N VAL A 138 -4.68 -31.93 -1.01
CA VAL A 138 -5.85 -32.10 -0.14
C VAL A 138 -7.05 -32.39 -1.01
N GLU A 139 -7.74 -33.49 -0.72
CA GLU A 139 -9.02 -33.81 -1.33
C GLU A 139 -10.14 -33.07 -0.58
N VAL A 140 -11.05 -32.44 -1.32
CA VAL A 140 -12.15 -31.64 -0.76
C VAL A 140 -13.46 -32.08 -1.41
N PHE A 141 -14.45 -32.40 -0.58
CA PHE A 141 -15.81 -32.67 -1.04
C PHE A 141 -16.60 -31.35 -1.16
N LYS A 142 -17.04 -31.01 -2.37
CA LYS A 142 -17.88 -29.82 -2.60
C LYS A 142 -19.35 -30.15 -2.29
N GLY A 143 -19.75 -29.96 -1.02
CA GLY A 143 -21.12 -30.19 -0.56
C GLY A 143 -22.07 -29.00 -0.74
N GLU A 144 -21.52 -27.78 -0.79
CA GLU A 144 -22.28 -26.54 -0.93
C GLU A 144 -21.86 -25.77 -2.20
N ASP A 145 -22.66 -24.77 -2.58
CA ASP A 145 -22.39 -23.94 -3.76
C ASP A 145 -21.09 -23.13 -3.61
N ALA A 146 -20.76 -22.71 -2.38
CA ALA A 146 -19.56 -21.95 -2.04
C ALA A 146 -18.70 -22.69 -1.01
N LEU A 147 -17.37 -22.61 -1.15
CA LEU A 147 -16.41 -23.22 -0.22
C LEU A 147 -16.06 -22.33 0.99
N GLY A 148 -16.59 -21.11 1.06
CA GLY A 148 -16.26 -20.16 2.13
C GLY A 148 -14.81 -19.68 2.14
N LEU A 149 -14.10 -19.79 1.00
CA LEU A 149 -12.70 -19.40 0.86
C LEU A 149 -12.58 -18.04 0.19
N THR A 150 -11.71 -17.19 0.74
CA THR A 150 -11.28 -15.96 0.08
C THR A 150 -9.88 -16.14 -0.47
N ILE A 151 -9.71 -15.97 -1.77
CA ILE A 151 -8.43 -16.04 -2.46
C ILE A 151 -7.90 -14.62 -2.69
N THR A 152 -6.59 -14.44 -2.53
CA THR A 152 -5.85 -13.22 -2.86
C THR A 152 -4.59 -13.59 -3.64
N ASP A 153 -3.96 -12.63 -4.30
CA ASP A 153 -2.66 -12.82 -4.93
C ASP A 153 -1.57 -11.94 -4.30
N ASN A 154 -0.31 -12.28 -4.59
CA ASN A 154 0.86 -11.56 -4.11
C ASN A 154 1.39 -10.51 -5.10
N GLY A 155 0.66 -10.19 -6.17
CA GLY A 155 1.11 -9.28 -7.23
C GLY A 155 2.27 -9.80 -8.10
N ALA A 156 2.69 -11.06 -7.91
CA ALA A 156 3.83 -11.67 -8.59
C ALA A 156 3.50 -13.04 -9.21
N GLY A 157 2.22 -13.38 -9.36
CA GLY A 157 1.76 -14.58 -10.04
C GLY A 157 1.45 -15.79 -9.13
N TYR A 158 1.45 -15.60 -7.81
CA TYR A 158 0.97 -16.61 -6.86
C TYR A 158 -0.32 -16.17 -6.19
N ALA A 159 -1.33 -17.05 -6.24
CA ALA A 159 -2.57 -16.91 -5.49
C ALA A 159 -2.52 -17.77 -4.22
N PHE A 160 -3.12 -17.29 -3.14
CA PHE A 160 -3.20 -17.97 -1.85
C PHE A 160 -4.50 -17.64 -1.11
N ILE A 161 -4.84 -18.48 -0.14
CA ILE A 161 -6.07 -18.32 0.67
C ILE A 161 -5.79 -17.28 1.77
N LYS A 162 -6.56 -16.19 1.79
CA LYS A 162 -6.48 -15.12 2.80
C LYS A 162 -7.40 -15.36 3.99
N VAL A 163 -8.55 -16.00 3.77
CA VAL A 163 -9.50 -16.34 4.83
C VAL A 163 -10.02 -17.73 4.54
N GLY A 164 -9.85 -18.64 5.51
CA GLY A 164 -10.70 -19.81 5.66
C GLY A 164 -11.66 -19.48 6.77
N MET A 165 -12.87 -19.03 6.44
CA MET A 165 -13.92 -18.96 7.45
C MET A 165 -14.27 -20.40 7.80
N VAL A 166 -13.79 -20.87 8.94
CA VAL A 166 -14.44 -21.98 9.63
C VAL A 166 -15.47 -21.34 10.55
N THR A 167 -16.69 -21.21 10.07
CA THR A 167 -17.85 -21.08 10.96
C THR A 167 -18.53 -22.44 11.01
N GLY A 168 -18.37 -23.11 12.15
CA GLY A 168 -18.99 -24.38 12.50
C GLY A 168 -18.64 -24.72 13.94
#